data_AF-A0A1J3D7W8-F1
#
_entry.id   AF-A0A1J3D7W8-F1
#
_cell.length_a   1.000
_cell.length_b   1.000
_cell.length_c   1.000
_cell.angle_alpha   90.00
_cell.angle_beta   90.00
_cell.angle_gamma   90.00
#
_symmetry.space_group_name_H-M   'P 1'
#
loop_
_entity.id
_entity.type
_entity.pdbx_description
1 polymer ?
#
loop_
_entity_poly.entity_id
_entity_poly.type
_entity_poly.pdbx_seq_one_letter_code
_entity_poly.pdbx_strand_id
1 'polypeptide(L)'
;GAFTLDSGMSLLTESFNGQLKVPRERSIEKMLESSGSCIIKDIKSGIWIADLQLVRCPVCDLSTCDGTMQTLDARHLELFLNEGYKDRSWE
;
A
#
# COMPACT_ATOMS: atom_id res chain seq x y z
N GLY A 1 5.21 -9.47 6.31
CA GLY A 1 4.12 -10.47 6.36
C GLY A 1 3.63 -10.81 4.95
N ALA A 2 2.90 -11.90 4.79
CA ALA A 2 2.32 -12.30 3.50
C ALA A 2 0.81 -12.53 3.65
N PHE A 3 0.05 -12.18 2.61
CA PHE A 3 -1.41 -12.35 2.54
C PHE A 3 -1.82 -12.68 1.11
N THR A 4 -3.03 -13.18 0.92
CA THR A 4 -3.58 -13.48 -0.42
C THR A 4 -4.73 -12.53 -0.71
N LEU A 5 -4.74 -11.95 -1.91
CA LEU A 5 -5.89 -11.22 -2.45
C LEU A 5 -6.58 -12.10 -3.49
N ASP A 6 -7.88 -12.29 -3.36
CA ASP A 6 -8.71 -13.10 -4.26
C ASP A 6 -9.46 -12.24 -5.30
N SER A 7 -9.63 -10.96 -5.02
CA SER A 7 -10.36 -9.98 -5.84
C SER A 7 -9.41 -9.12 -6.68
N GLY A 8 -9.85 -8.76 -7.89
CA GLY A 8 -9.22 -7.74 -8.74
C GLY A 8 -9.42 -6.30 -8.26
N MET A 9 -10.16 -6.12 -7.17
CA MET A 9 -10.42 -4.85 -6.52
C MET A 9 -10.12 -4.95 -5.02
N SER A 10 -9.45 -3.94 -4.46
CA SER A 10 -9.16 -3.84 -3.04
C SER A 10 -9.48 -2.46 -2.49
N LEU A 11 -9.81 -2.39 -1.20
CA LEU A 11 -9.97 -1.14 -0.45
C LEU A 11 -8.67 -0.87 0.30
N LEU A 12 -7.98 0.21 -0.06
CA LEU A 12 -6.87 0.74 0.72
C LEU A 12 -7.42 1.76 1.71
N THR A 13 -7.00 1.68 2.97
CA THR A 13 -7.42 2.62 4.03
C THR A 13 -6.26 2.88 4.99
N GLU A 14 -6.11 4.12 5.42
CA GLU A 14 -5.10 4.51 6.42
C GLU A 14 -5.38 3.94 7.82
N SER A 15 -6.64 3.63 8.14
CA SER A 15 -7.00 3.10 9.46
C SER A 15 -8.17 2.12 9.39
N PHE A 16 -7.98 0.93 9.99
CA PHE A 16 -9.03 -0.07 10.10
C PHE A 16 -10.16 0.37 11.07
N ASN A 17 -9.87 1.31 11.96
CA ASN A 17 -10.84 1.88 12.91
C ASN A 17 -11.71 2.99 12.30
N GLY A 18 -11.53 3.32 11.02
CA GLY A 18 -12.38 4.29 10.32
C GLY A 18 -13.80 3.76 10.25
N GLN A 19 -14.70 4.31 11.07
CA GLN A 19 -16.14 4.20 10.79
C GLN A 19 -16.35 4.74 9.37
N LEU A 20 -16.61 3.85 8.42
CA LEU A 20 -17.14 4.21 7.11
C LEU A 20 -18.50 4.85 7.35
N LYS A 21 -18.51 6.16 7.64
CA LYS A 21 -19.72 6.92 7.88
C LYS A 21 -20.40 7.08 6.55
N VAL A 22 -21.56 6.43 6.37
CA VAL A 22 -22.41 6.61 5.19
C VAL A 22 -22.89 8.08 5.17
N PRO A 23 -22.38 8.92 4.24
CA PRO A 23 -22.80 10.31 4.13
C PRO A 23 -24.22 10.32 3.58
N ARG A 24 -25.04 11.24 4.08
CA ARG A 24 -26.47 11.28 3.74
C ARG A 24 -26.75 11.55 2.26
N GLU A 25 -25.81 12.16 1.54
CA GLU A 25 -25.88 12.46 0.10
C GLU A 25 -24.46 12.73 -0.42
N ARG A 26 -23.84 11.79 -1.13
CA ARG A 26 -22.65 11.97 -2.00
C ARG A 26 -22.29 10.63 -2.67
N SER A 27 -21.61 10.69 -3.81
CA SER A 27 -21.12 9.50 -4.52
C SER A 27 -20.14 8.69 -3.67
N ILE A 28 -20.02 7.39 -3.93
CA ILE A 28 -19.18 6.45 -3.17
C ILE A 28 -17.72 6.91 -3.15
N GLU A 29 -17.23 7.53 -4.23
CA GLU A 29 -15.86 8.05 -4.32
C GLU A 29 -15.60 9.13 -3.26
N LYS A 30 -16.51 10.12 -3.14
CA LYS A 30 -16.39 11.20 -2.14
C LYS A 30 -16.46 10.69 -0.71
N MET A 31 -17.18 9.58 -0.50
CA MET A 31 -17.25 8.93 0.81
C MET A 31 -15.90 8.30 1.18
N LEU A 32 -15.29 7.58 0.25
CA LEU A 32 -13.99 6.94 0.43
C LEU A 32 -12.88 7.99 0.66
N GLU A 33 -12.82 9.03 -0.18
CA GLU A 33 -11.86 10.12 -0.03
C GLU A 33 -11.95 10.77 1.36
N SER A 34 -13.16 11.03 1.86
CA SER A 34 -13.36 11.64 3.17
C SER A 34 -12.97 10.76 4.36
N SER A 35 -12.79 9.45 4.11
CA SER A 35 -12.40 8.46 5.12
C SER A 35 -10.95 8.00 4.97
N GLY A 36 -10.12 8.72 4.20
CA GLY A 36 -8.72 8.34 3.98
C GLY A 36 -8.60 6.97 3.31
N SER A 37 -9.57 6.65 2.46
CA SER A 37 -9.68 5.34 1.82
C SER A 37 -9.86 5.50 0.31
N CYS A 38 -9.43 4.50 -0.46
CA CYS A 38 -9.65 4.47 -1.90
C CYS A 38 -9.82 3.04 -2.41
N ILE A 39 -10.56 2.89 -3.52
CA ILE A 39 -10.64 1.62 -4.23
C ILE A 39 -9.51 1.57 -5.25
N ILE A 40 -8.70 0.53 -5.15
CA ILE A 40 -7.71 0.18 -6.15
C ILE A 40 -8.32 -0.91 -7.02
N LYS A 41 -8.29 -0.68 -8.34
CA LYS A 41 -8.80 -1.60 -9.37
C LYS A 41 -7.62 -2.28 -10.06
N ASP A 42 -7.93 -3.34 -10.81
CA ASP A 42 -6.97 -4.10 -11.61
C ASP A 42 -5.80 -4.66 -10.78
N ILE A 43 -6.08 -4.97 -9.51
CA ILE A 43 -5.14 -5.62 -8.62
C ILE A 43 -4.96 -7.07 -9.07
N LYS A 44 -3.71 -7.53 -9.03
CA LYS A 44 -3.40 -8.93 -9.28
C LYS A 44 -3.81 -9.79 -8.09
N SER A 45 -4.63 -10.80 -8.34
CA SER A 45 -4.93 -11.83 -7.34
C SER A 45 -3.71 -12.71 -7.06
N GLY A 46 -3.72 -13.38 -5.92
CA GLY A 46 -2.63 -14.24 -5.44
C GLY A 46 -1.90 -13.67 -4.24
N ILE A 47 -0.66 -14.14 -4.05
CA ILE A 47 0.13 -13.85 -2.85
C ILE A 47 0.76 -12.46 -2.97
N TRP A 48 0.58 -11.66 -1.92
CA TRP A 48 1.22 -10.37 -1.70
C TRP A 48 2.12 -10.46 -0.48
N ILE A 49 3.29 -9.84 -0.58
CA ILE A 49 4.22 -9.66 0.52
C ILE A 49 4.16 -8.19 0.90
N ALA A 50 3.92 -7.91 2.18
CA ALA A 50 4.07 -6.58 2.74
C ALA A 50 5.21 -6.55 3.77
N ASP A 51 6.07 -5.56 3.69
CA ASP A 51 7.16 -5.36 4.64
C ASP A 51 7.25 -3.90 5.09
N LEU A 52 7.72 -3.70 6.31
CA LEU A 52 7.99 -2.36 6.83
C LEU A 52 9.44 -2.01 6.52
N GLN A 53 9.64 -1.15 5.53
CA GLN A 53 10.95 -0.66 5.17
C GLN A 53 11.30 0.59 5.98
N LEU A 54 12.44 0.54 6.65
CA LEU A 54 13.07 1.73 7.23
C LEU A 54 13.53 2.65 6.10
N VAL A 55 12.94 3.84 6.02
CA VAL A 55 13.40 4.87 5.09
C VAL A 55 14.35 5.81 5.80
N ARG A 56 15.41 6.23 5.09
CA ARG A 56 16.35 7.22 5.63
C ARG A 56 15.61 8.53 5.91
N CYS A 57 16.01 9.22 6.97
CA CYS A 57 15.45 10.52 7.30
C CYS A 57 15.69 11.49 6.13
N PRO A 58 14.66 12.14 5.56
CA PRO A 58 14.83 13.01 4.40
C PRO A 58 15.63 14.28 4.71
N VAL A 59 15.82 14.60 5.99
CA VAL A 59 16.58 15.79 6.43
C VAL A 59 18.07 15.47 6.58
N CYS A 60 18.43 14.35 7.21
CA CYS A 60 19.82 14.04 7.55
C CYS A 60 20.40 12.79 6.85
N ASP A 61 19.60 12.07 6.07
CA ASP A 61 19.94 10.83 5.35
C ASP A 61 20.49 9.69 6.23
N LEU A 62 20.25 9.74 7.55
CA LEU A 62 20.60 8.67 8.48
C LEU A 62 19.43 7.71 8.67
N SER A 63 19.73 6.42 8.77
CA SER A 63 18.75 5.36 9.06
C SER A 63 18.47 5.16 10.55
N THR A 64 19.13 5.91 11.43
CA THR A 64 19.05 5.79 12.90
C THR A 64 18.62 7.09 13.57
N CYS A 65 18.03 8.02 12.81
CA CYS A 65 17.52 9.27 13.37
C CYS A 65 16.21 9.02 14.13
N ASP A 66 15.93 9.78 15.18
CA ASP A 66 14.62 9.72 15.86
C ASP A 66 13.45 10.07 14.91
N GLY A 67 13.72 10.74 13.79
CA GLY A 67 12.77 11.00 12.69
C GLY A 67 12.77 9.94 11.58
N THR A 68 13.36 8.77 11.79
CA THR A 68 13.35 7.67 10.80
C THR A 68 11.91 7.20 10.58
N MET A 69 11.41 7.34 9.36
CA MET A 69 10.09 6.87 9.00
C MET A 69 10.13 5.38 8.63
N GLN A 70 9.05 4.67 8.88
CA GLN A 70 8.81 3.35 8.30
C GLN A 70 7.76 3.50 7.22
N THR A 71 8.03 2.93 6.04
CA THR A 71 7.04 2.83 4.97
C THR A 71 6.57 1.39 4.86
N LEU A 72 5.26 1.19 4.73
CA LEU A 72 4.72 -0.12 4.39
C LEU A 72 4.82 -0.28 2.87
N ASP A 73 5.60 -1.26 2.44
CA ASP A 73 5.74 -1.62 1.03
C ASP A 73 5.05 -2.96 0.78
N ALA A 74 4.11 -3.02 -0.16
CA ALA A 74 3.36 -4.21 -0.50
C ALA A 74 3.51 -4.55 -1.99
N ARG A 75 3.97 -5.76 -2.29
CA ARG A 75 4.26 -6.22 -3.65
C ARG A 75 3.68 -7.60 -3.92
N HIS A 76 3.21 -7.81 -5.16
CA HIS A 76 2.79 -9.13 -5.63
C HIS A 76 3.99 -10.07 -5.74
N LEU A 77 3.84 -11.34 -5.35
CA LEU A 77 4.94 -12.31 -5.31
C LEU A 77 5.59 -12.54 -6.68
N GLU A 78 4.83 -12.51 -7.76
CA GLU A 78 5.37 -12.74 -9.11
C GLU A 78 6.35 -11.64 -9.55
N LEU A 79 6.32 -10.48 -8.89
CA LEU A 79 7.30 -9.42 -9.10
C LEU A 79 8.73 -9.93 -8.96
N PHE A 80 8.98 -10.73 -7.92
CA PHE A 80 10.30 -11.27 -7.61
C PHE A 80 10.76 -12.32 -8.61
N LEU A 81 9.86 -12.82 -9.46
CA LEU A 81 10.18 -13.74 -10.55
C LEU A 81 10.52 -13.01 -11.85
N ASN A 82 10.21 -11.72 -11.97
CA ASN A 82 10.49 -10.90 -13.13
C ASN A 82 12.00 -10.65 -13.28
N GLU A 83 12.56 -10.89 -14.47
CA GLU A 83 14.00 -10.69 -14.72
C GLU A 83 14.44 -9.23 -14.56
N GLY A 84 13.66 -8.27 -15.07
CA GLY A 84 13.92 -6.83 -14.92
C GLY A 84 13.93 -6.36 -13.47
N TYR A 85 13.15 -7.02 -12.61
CA TYR A 85 13.19 -6.79 -11.17
C TYR A 85 14.45 -7.37 -10.52
N LYS A 86 14.87 -8.57 -10.93
CA LYS A 86 16.07 -9.26 -10.38
C LYS A 86 17.36 -8.58 -10.78
N ASP A 87 17.49 -8.18 -12.04
CA ASP A 87 18.69 -7.53 -12.59
C ASP A 87 18.72 -6.01 -12.36
N ARG A 88 17.64 -5.46 -11.78
CA ARG A 88 17.44 -4.03 -11.50
C ARG A 88 17.43 -3.16 -12.76
N SER A 89 17.02 -3.72 -13.90
CA SER A 89 16.87 -2.99 -15.16
C SER A 89 15.56 -2.22 -15.28
N TRP A 90 14.69 -2.29 -14.27
CA TRP A 90 13.42 -1.57 -14.27
C TRP A 90 13.61 -0.09 -13.97
N GLU A 91 13.15 0.77 -14.89
CA GLU A 91 12.98 2.22 -14.66
C GLU A 91 11.63 2.51 -13.98
#